data_AF-A0A1V5G9R4-F1
#
_entry.id   AF-A0A1V5G9R4-F1
#
_cell.length_a   1.000
_cell.length_b   1.000
_cell.length_c   1.000
_cell.angle_alpha   90.00
_cell.angle_beta   90.00
_cell.angle_gamma   90.00
#
_symmetry.space_group_name_H-M   'P 1'
#
loop_
_entity.id
_entity.type
_entity.pdbx_description
1 polymer ?
#
loop_
_entity_poly.entity_id
_entity_poly.type
_entity_poly.pdbx_seq_one_letter_code
_entity_poly.pdbx_strand_id
1 'polypeptide(L)'
;MKMKISGFVIVSFFLLVSCGGKKESAASIAQKWCELNAKAFKAEGPAKEVAEKARDKFEEEMGAKYKDNEEFMKQVEQEVEKCEDASEGR
;
A
#
# COMPACT_ATOMS: atom_id res chain seq x y z
N MET A 1 25.31 -37.26 -4.24
CA MET A 1 24.63 -36.51 -5.32
C MET A 1 24.36 -35.10 -4.81
N LYS A 2 24.84 -34.07 -5.51
CA LYS A 2 24.74 -32.65 -5.13
C LYS A 2 23.44 -32.08 -5.73
N MET A 3 22.43 -31.78 -4.91
CA MET A 3 21.25 -31.03 -5.35
C MET A 3 21.59 -29.53 -5.36
N LYS A 4 21.59 -28.94 -6.55
CA LYS A 4 21.69 -27.51 -6.78
C LYS A 4 20.30 -26.90 -6.59
N ILE A 5 20.07 -26.17 -5.52
CA ILE A 5 18.86 -25.34 -5.36
C ILE A 5 19.21 -23.97 -5.97
N SER A 6 18.80 -23.80 -7.22
CA SER A 6 18.76 -22.53 -7.93
C SER A 6 17.28 -22.24 -8.19
N GLY A 7 16.77 -21.10 -7.75
CA GLY A 7 15.39 -20.72 -8.06
C GLY A 7 14.74 -19.88 -6.98
N PHE A 8 14.94 -18.57 -7.09
CA PHE A 8 13.96 -17.51 -6.85
C PHE A 8 13.08 -17.64 -5.59
N VAL A 9 13.42 -16.83 -4.59
CA VAL A 9 12.58 -16.52 -3.42
C VAL A 9 11.22 -16.03 -3.92
N ILE A 10 10.22 -16.91 -3.88
CA ILE A 10 8.81 -16.52 -3.94
C ILE A 10 8.55 -15.78 -2.63
N VAL A 11 8.66 -14.44 -2.68
CA VAL A 11 8.17 -13.58 -1.62
C VAL A 11 6.66 -13.81 -1.55
N SER A 12 6.25 -14.64 -0.58
CA SER A 12 4.87 -14.85 -0.19
C SER A 12 4.24 -13.53 0.22
N PHE A 13 3.70 -12.83 -0.76
CA PHE A 13 2.89 -11.64 -0.59
C PHE A 13 1.45 -12.11 -0.34
N PHE A 14 1.11 -12.47 0.89
CA PHE A 14 -0.26 -12.47 1.43
C PHE A 14 -0.21 -12.77 2.94
N LEU A 15 0.31 -11.82 3.71
CA LEU A 15 -0.03 -11.74 5.13
C LEU A 15 -1.42 -11.13 5.23
N LEU A 16 -2.42 -12.01 5.28
CA LEU A 16 -3.77 -11.67 5.66
C LEU A 16 -3.76 -11.00 7.02
N VAL A 17 -4.25 -9.76 7.01
CA VAL A 17 -4.80 -9.01 8.14
C VAL A 17 -5.61 -9.92 9.06
N SER A 18 -5.23 -9.99 10.33
CA SER A 18 -6.20 -9.91 11.43
C SER A 18 -5.56 -9.61 12.79
N CYS A 19 -6.13 -8.59 13.42
CA CYS A 19 -6.33 -8.38 14.86
C CYS A 19 -5.13 -8.27 15.83
N GLY A 20 -4.93 -7.05 16.35
CA GLY A 20 -4.44 -6.86 17.72
C GLY A 20 -3.49 -5.70 17.95
N GLY A 21 -4.01 -4.49 18.18
CA GLY A 21 -3.35 -3.49 19.03
C GLY A 21 -2.16 -2.69 18.49
N LYS A 22 -1.66 -2.92 17.27
CA LYS A 22 -0.64 -2.04 16.67
C LYS A 22 -1.31 -0.85 15.99
N LYS A 23 -1.04 0.36 16.50
CA LYS A 23 -1.36 1.60 15.78
C LYS A 23 -0.71 1.50 14.39
N GLU A 24 -1.51 1.71 13.33
CA GLU A 24 -0.97 1.82 11.98
C GLU A 24 0.03 2.99 11.97
N SER A 25 1.23 2.74 11.43
CA SER A 25 2.25 3.78 11.25
C SER A 25 2.02 4.50 9.93
N ALA A 26 2.55 5.72 9.81
CA ALA A 26 2.51 6.50 8.57
C ALA A 26 3.03 5.69 7.37
N ALA A 27 4.17 5.01 7.54
CA ALA A 27 4.75 4.14 6.51
C ALA A 27 3.83 2.96 6.11
N SER A 28 3.13 2.34 7.06
CA SER A 28 2.23 1.22 6.74
C SER A 28 0.96 1.67 6.01
N ILE A 29 0.47 2.89 6.32
CA ILE A 29 -0.68 3.50 5.64
C ILE A 29 -0.28 3.90 4.23
N ALA A 30 0.86 4.58 4.09
CA ALA A 30 1.42 4.97 2.81
C ALA A 30 1.61 3.73 1.93
N GLN A 31 2.36 2.72 2.39
CA GLN A 31 2.60 1.50 1.62
C GLN A 31 1.30 0.86 1.10
N LYS A 32 0.27 0.78 1.94
CA LYS A 32 -1.04 0.26 1.54
C LYS A 32 -1.72 1.12 0.48
N TRP A 33 -1.63 2.45 0.59
CA TRP A 33 -2.10 3.36 -0.44
C TRP A 33 -1.37 3.12 -1.77
N CYS A 34 -0.04 3.03 -1.76
CA CYS A 34 0.78 2.82 -2.95
C CYS A 34 0.46 1.50 -3.65
N GLU A 35 0.21 0.43 -2.88
CA GLU A 35 -0.22 -0.86 -3.43
C GLU A 35 -1.58 -0.77 -4.13
N LEU A 36 -2.53 -0.02 -3.56
CA LEU A 36 -3.85 0.20 -4.17
C LEU A 36 -3.74 1.08 -5.41
N ASN A 37 -2.94 2.15 -5.35
CA ASN A 37 -2.70 3.03 -6.48
C ASN A 37 -2.00 2.29 -7.64
N ALA A 38 -0.99 1.48 -7.35
CA ALA A 38 -0.32 0.65 -8.36
C ALA A 38 -1.26 -0.38 -8.99
N LYS A 39 -2.19 -0.96 -8.22
CA LYS A 39 -3.24 -1.85 -8.74
C LYS A 39 -4.20 -1.10 -9.66
N ALA A 40 -4.64 0.10 -9.28
CA ALA A 40 -5.50 0.94 -10.09
C ALA A 40 -4.81 1.37 -11.39
N PHE A 41 -3.53 1.74 -11.32
CA PHE A 41 -2.73 2.14 -12.48
C PHE A 41 -2.54 1.00 -13.50
N LYS A 42 -2.28 -0.23 -13.01
CA LYS A 42 -2.04 -1.40 -13.87
C LYS A 42 -3.31 -2.08 -14.38
N ALA A 43 -4.45 -1.82 -13.76
CA ALA A 43 -5.71 -2.45 -14.14
C ALA A 43 -6.36 -1.75 -15.34
N GLU A 44 -7.10 -2.52 -16.13
CA GLU A 44 -7.84 -2.02 -17.30
C GLU A 44 -9.32 -2.43 -17.22
N GLY A 45 -10.18 -1.68 -17.90
CA GLY A 45 -11.61 -1.96 -17.97
C GLY A 45 -12.30 -2.01 -16.59
N PRO A 46 -13.26 -2.92 -16.36
CA PRO A 46 -13.99 -3.00 -15.09
C PRO A 46 -13.11 -3.25 -13.86
N ALA A 47 -11.93 -3.88 -14.04
CA ALA A 47 -10.99 -4.10 -12.94
C ALA A 47 -10.36 -2.80 -12.44
N LYS A 48 -10.20 -1.79 -13.32
CA LYS A 48 -9.71 -0.47 -12.96
C LYS A 48 -10.66 0.24 -12.02
N GLU A 49 -11.96 0.26 -12.33
CA GLU A 49 -12.97 0.90 -11.48
C GLU A 49 -13.05 0.27 -10.09
N VAL A 50 -12.86 -1.05 -9.99
CA VAL A 50 -12.83 -1.75 -8.69
C VAL A 50 -11.58 -1.38 -7.90
N ALA A 51 -10.43 -1.29 -8.55
CA ALA A 51 -9.18 -0.92 -7.91
C ALA A 51 -9.16 0.54 -7.46
N GLU A 52 -9.71 1.46 -8.27
CA GLU A 52 -9.89 2.87 -7.92
C GLU A 52 -10.83 3.02 -6.71
N LYS A 53 -12.01 2.37 -6.73
CA LYS A 53 -12.92 2.38 -5.57
C LYS A 53 -12.29 1.84 -4.30
N ALA A 54 -11.40 0.84 -4.40
CA ALA A 54 -10.69 0.32 -3.24
C ALA A 54 -9.66 1.32 -2.69
N ARG A 55 -8.96 2.06 -3.55
CA ARG A 55 -8.08 3.16 -3.16
C ARG A 55 -8.87 4.30 -2.53
N ASP A 56 -9.91 4.78 -3.19
CA ASP A 56 -10.72 5.92 -2.74
C ASP A 56 -11.37 5.64 -1.37
N LYS A 57 -11.90 4.42 -1.18
CA LYS A 57 -12.42 4.00 0.12
C LYS A 57 -11.35 4.01 1.20
N PHE A 58 -10.13 3.60 0.88
CA PHE A 58 -9.03 3.62 1.84
C PHE A 58 -8.63 5.07 2.20
N GLU A 59 -8.59 5.97 1.23
CA GLU A 59 -8.35 7.41 1.45
C GLU A 59 -9.43 8.01 2.35
N GLU A 60 -10.70 7.72 2.11
CA GLU A 60 -11.81 8.17 2.94
C GLU A 60 -11.68 7.64 4.38
N GLU A 61 -11.41 6.35 4.54
CA GLU A 61 -11.23 5.72 5.86
C GLU A 61 -10.06 6.33 6.64
N MET A 62 -8.90 6.51 6.01
CA MET A 62 -7.73 7.10 6.66
C MET A 62 -7.93 8.59 6.94
N GLY A 63 -8.48 9.33 5.97
CA GLY A 63 -8.84 10.74 6.14
C GLY A 63 -9.80 10.94 7.29
N ALA A 64 -10.88 10.15 7.38
CA ALA A 64 -11.83 10.24 8.49
C ALA A 64 -11.22 9.85 9.84
N LYS A 65 -10.35 8.83 9.86
CA LYS A 65 -9.70 8.32 11.07
C LYS A 65 -8.66 9.28 11.64
N TYR A 66 -7.97 10.03 10.79
CA TYR A 66 -6.85 10.89 11.16
C TYR A 66 -7.10 12.38 10.85
N LYS A 67 -8.34 12.78 10.56
CA LYS A 67 -8.75 14.16 10.21
C LYS A 67 -8.28 15.22 11.21
N ASP A 68 -8.25 14.88 12.49
CA ASP A 68 -7.87 15.80 13.58
C ASP A 68 -6.37 15.68 13.93
N ASN A 69 -5.60 14.92 13.15
CA ASN A 69 -4.19 14.66 13.36
C ASN A 69 -3.38 15.03 12.10
N GLU A 70 -3.34 16.34 11.82
CA GLU A 70 -2.64 16.92 10.67
C GLU A 70 -1.16 16.52 10.62
N GLU A 71 -0.47 16.48 11.78
CA GLU A 71 0.94 16.08 11.84
C GLU A 71 1.15 14.64 11.34
N PHE A 72 0.27 13.73 11.75
CA PHE A 72 0.33 12.34 11.30
C PHE A 72 -0.03 12.20 9.83
N MET A 73 -1.03 12.93 9.34
CA MET A 73 -1.39 12.92 7.91
C MET A 73 -0.25 13.46 7.04
N LYS A 74 0.46 14.48 7.49
CA LYS A 74 1.66 14.98 6.82
C LYS A 74 2.78 13.93 6.77
N GLN A 75 2.95 13.13 7.82
CA GLN A 75 3.89 12.00 7.79
C GLN A 75 3.45 10.93 6.80
N VAL A 76 2.14 10.64 6.71
CA VAL A 76 1.60 9.70 5.72
C VAL A 76 1.90 10.20 4.30
N GLU A 77 1.63 11.47 4.00
CA GLU A 77 1.92 12.08 2.70
C GLU A 77 3.41 11.97 2.33
N GLN A 78 4.32 12.29 3.25
CA GLN A 78 5.77 12.15 3.03
C GLN A 78 6.19 10.70 2.74
N GLU A 79 5.55 9.72 3.37
CA GLU A 79 5.82 8.31 3.09
C GLU A 79 5.18 7.85 1.78
N VAL A 80 4.06 8.45 1.36
CA VAL A 80 3.47 8.24 0.03
C VAL A 80 4.39 8.79 -1.06
N GLU A 81 4.91 10.02 -0.93
CA GLU A 81 5.87 10.59 -1.88
C GLU A 81 7.07 9.66 -2.09
N LYS A 82 7.64 9.10 -1.01
CA LYS A 82 8.76 8.15 -1.11
C LYS A 82 8.41 6.88 -1.89
N CYS A 83 7.19 6.37 -1.75
CA CYS A 83 6.79 5.16 -2.46
C CYS A 83 6.48 5.45 -3.94
N GLU A 84 5.94 6.63 -4.24
CA GLU A 84 5.63 7.05 -5.60
C GLU A 84 6.92 7.35 -6.37
N ASP A 85 7.87 8.06 -5.75
CA ASP A 85 9.22 8.27 -6.30
C ASP A 85 9.91 6.94 -6.60
N ALA A 86 9.80 5.95 -5.70
CA ALA A 86 10.34 4.61 -5.92
C ALA A 86 9.62 3.83 -7.04
N SER A 87 8.34 4.12 -7.28
CA SER A 87 7.53 3.51 -8.35
C SER A 87 7.78 4.18 -9.71
N GLU A 88 8.02 5.48 -9.74
CA GLU A 88 8.26 6.28 -10.94
C GLU A 88 9.74 6.36 -11.34
N GLY A 89 10.65 5.92 -10.46
CA GLY A 89 12.07 5.75 -10.77
C GLY A 89 12.82 7.05 -11.03
N ARG A 90 12.57 8.08 -10.22
CA ARG A 90 13.33 9.35 -10.27
C ARG A 90 14.66 9.28 -9.52
#